data_AF-A0A368F3A9-F1
#
_entry.id   AF-A0A368F3A9-F1
#
_cell.length_a   1.000
_cell.length_b   1.000
_cell.length_c   1.000
_cell.angle_alpha   90.00
_cell.angle_beta   90.00
_cell.angle_gamma   90.00
#
_symmetry.space_group_name_H-M   'P 1'
#
loop_
_entity.id
_entity.type
_entity.pdbx_description
1 polymer ?
#
loop_
_entity_poly.entity_id
_entity_poly.type
_entity_poly.pdbx_seq_one_letter_code
_entity_poly.pdbx_strand_id
1 'polypeptide(L)'
;MDQQRSLEYKTTLGFNKTQQLHRNPIYEGHPENPNRIDVCRNLLTESGLIKECQEVDTFPSLDDLDLRQTHTEGHVNRLLKEAISMDQDSLNHLCEDYDSVFMTPGSVEAAKSAVSCCRWLAENIVENKIPNAFALVRPPGHHADRYSACGFCLFNNAAQAAEAAFNFGADR
;
A
#
# COMPACT_ATOMS: atom_id res chain seq x y z
N MET A 1 -31.14 -15.16 30.01
CA MET A 1 -30.06 -15.83 29.25
C MET A 1 -29.49 -14.80 28.31
N ASP A 2 -28.67 -13.90 28.83
CA ASP A 2 -27.91 -12.96 28.00
C ASP A 2 -26.46 -13.41 28.05
N GLN A 3 -26.07 -14.19 27.04
CA GLN A 3 -24.66 -14.29 26.71
C GLN A 3 -24.28 -12.95 26.11
N GLN A 4 -23.79 -12.07 26.97
CA GLN A 4 -22.97 -10.93 26.59
C GLN A 4 -21.77 -11.48 25.83
N ARG A 5 -21.92 -11.67 24.50
CA ARG A 5 -20.78 -11.87 23.60
C ARG A 5 -19.96 -10.61 23.75
N SER A 6 -18.90 -10.65 24.56
CA SER A 6 -17.79 -9.72 24.38
C SER A 6 -17.36 -9.93 22.93
N LEU A 7 -17.68 -8.98 22.07
CA LEU A 7 -17.15 -9.02 20.73
C LEU A 7 -15.64 -8.78 20.89
N GLU A 8 -14.89 -9.86 20.87
CA GLU A 8 -13.44 -9.88 20.92
C GLU A 8 -12.92 -9.36 19.58
N TYR A 9 -13.16 -8.07 19.33
CA TYR A 9 -12.76 -7.45 18.09
C TYR A 9 -11.28 -7.08 18.18
N LYS A 10 -10.44 -7.87 17.51
CA LYS A 10 -9.01 -7.60 17.37
C LYS A 10 -8.80 -6.49 16.33
N THR A 11 -7.78 -5.67 16.55
CA THR A 11 -7.28 -4.73 15.53
C THR A 11 -6.77 -5.54 14.33
N THR A 12 -7.15 -5.13 13.12
CA THR A 12 -6.67 -5.79 11.90
C THR A 12 -5.33 -5.19 11.47
N LEU A 13 -4.32 -6.03 11.24
CA LEU A 13 -3.02 -5.62 10.71
C LEU A 13 -2.89 -6.10 9.27
N GLY A 14 -2.81 -5.15 8.33
CA GLY A 14 -2.64 -5.43 6.91
C GLY A 14 -1.18 -5.36 6.48
N PHE A 15 -0.71 -6.37 5.74
CA PHE A 15 0.64 -6.42 5.18
C PHE A 15 0.60 -6.71 3.68
N ASN A 16 1.36 -5.99 2.86
CA ASN A 16 1.48 -6.35 1.44
C ASN A 16 2.67 -7.30 1.21
N LYS A 17 2.40 -8.56 0.83
CA LYS A 17 3.43 -9.62 0.66
C LYS A 17 4.55 -9.23 -0.31
N THR A 18 4.21 -8.44 -1.32
CA THR A 18 5.09 -8.06 -2.41
C THR A 18 5.99 -6.87 -2.06
N GLN A 19 5.96 -6.36 -0.82
CA GLN A 19 6.74 -5.19 -0.39
C GLN A 19 8.25 -5.31 -0.68
N GLN A 20 8.80 -6.53 -0.58
CA GLN A 20 10.21 -6.84 -0.82
C GLN A 20 10.64 -6.60 -2.29
N LEU A 21 9.68 -6.55 -3.22
CA LEU A 21 9.96 -6.29 -4.62
C LEU A 21 10.40 -4.85 -4.88
N HIS A 22 9.94 -3.89 -4.06
CA HIS A 22 10.35 -2.49 -4.12
C HIS A 22 11.59 -2.25 -3.25
N ARG A 23 12.74 -2.04 -3.89
CA ARG A 23 14.03 -1.76 -3.24
C ARG A 23 14.87 -0.85 -4.12
N ASN A 24 15.74 -0.04 -3.53
CA ASN A 24 16.61 0.83 -4.32
C ASN A 24 17.65 -0.01 -5.08
N PRO A 25 17.72 0.06 -6.42
CA PRO A 25 18.61 -0.78 -7.22
C PRO A 25 20.06 -0.29 -7.23
N ILE A 26 20.33 0.94 -6.77
CA ILE A 26 21.64 1.60 -6.86
C ILE A 26 22.31 1.68 -5.48
N TYR A 27 21.53 2.02 -4.44
CA TYR A 27 22.05 2.25 -3.09
C TYR A 27 21.35 1.35 -2.06
N GLU A 28 22.06 0.33 -1.60
CA GLU A 28 21.54 -0.63 -0.61
C GLU A 28 21.17 0.02 0.73
N GLY A 29 21.89 1.08 1.14
CA GLY A 29 21.63 1.83 2.37
C GLY A 29 20.50 2.85 2.27
N HIS A 30 19.70 2.83 1.20
CA HIS A 30 18.63 3.81 0.99
C HIS A 30 17.63 3.77 2.16
N PRO A 31 17.19 4.93 2.70
CA PRO A 31 16.31 4.97 3.86
C PRO A 31 14.98 4.27 3.62
N GLU A 32 14.46 4.33 2.39
CA GLU A 32 13.30 3.54 1.96
C GLU A 32 13.80 2.16 1.46
N ASN A 33 13.61 1.12 2.29
CA ASN A 33 14.03 -0.24 2.00
C ASN A 33 13.12 -1.29 2.68
N PRO A 34 13.16 -2.56 2.26
CA PRO A 34 12.28 -3.61 2.79
C PRO A 34 12.42 -3.92 4.28
N ASN A 35 13.62 -3.74 4.85
CA ASN A 35 13.87 -3.99 6.26
C ASN A 35 13.02 -3.12 7.18
N ARG A 36 12.49 -1.98 6.69
CA ARG A 36 11.53 -1.15 7.45
C ARG A 36 10.29 -1.93 7.92
N ILE A 37 9.73 -2.79 7.06
CA ILE A 37 8.54 -3.59 7.41
C ILE A 37 8.93 -4.75 8.30
N ASP A 38 10.06 -5.40 8.00
CA ASP A 38 10.55 -6.54 8.76
C ASP A 38 10.85 -6.14 10.22
N VAL A 39 11.51 -5.00 10.44
CA VAL A 39 11.77 -4.45 11.78
C VAL A 39 10.48 -4.14 12.53
N CYS A 40 9.50 -3.49 11.89
CA CYS A 40 8.21 -3.22 12.53
C CYS A 40 7.48 -4.52 12.91
N ARG A 41 7.47 -5.53 12.04
CA ARG A 41 6.83 -6.83 12.32
C ARG A 41 7.52 -7.59 13.45
N ASN A 42 8.86 -7.55 13.48
CA ASN A 42 9.65 -8.14 14.57
C ASN A 42 9.33 -7.48 15.91
N LEU A 43 9.28 -6.14 15.97
CA LEU A 43 8.92 -5.41 17.20
C LEU A 43 7.49 -5.73 17.67
N LEU A 44 6.53 -5.84 16.75
CA LEU A 44 5.15 -6.27 17.08
C LEU A 44 5.11 -7.70 17.61
N THR A 45 5.99 -8.58 17.12
CA THR A 45 6.11 -9.97 17.56
C THR A 45 6.76 -10.06 18.94
N GLU A 46 7.89 -9.38 19.14
CA GLU A 46 8.65 -9.37 20.40
C GLU A 46 7.87 -8.75 21.55
N SER A 47 7.08 -7.70 21.28
CA SER A 47 6.19 -7.08 22.26
C SER A 47 4.95 -7.94 22.59
N GLY A 48 4.66 -8.97 21.79
CA GLY A 48 3.45 -9.79 21.91
C GLY A 48 2.19 -9.16 21.34
N LEU A 49 2.21 -7.89 20.92
CA LEU A 49 1.05 -7.17 20.38
C LEU A 49 0.46 -7.83 19.13
N ILE A 50 1.30 -8.48 18.31
CA ILE A 50 0.83 -9.16 17.10
C ILE A 50 -0.20 -10.26 17.41
N LYS A 51 -0.15 -10.89 18.59
CA LYS A 51 -1.08 -11.95 19.02
C LYS A 51 -2.47 -11.40 19.39
N GLU A 52 -2.52 -10.12 19.75
CA GLU A 52 -3.74 -9.37 20.05
C GLU A 52 -4.40 -8.81 18.79
N CYS A 53 -3.78 -9.01 17.61
CA CYS A 53 -4.26 -8.54 16.32
C CYS A 53 -4.74 -9.69 15.43
N GLN A 54 -5.51 -9.34 14.40
CA GLN A 54 -5.82 -10.23 13.27
C GLN A 54 -4.95 -9.81 12.08
N GLU A 55 -4.04 -10.68 11.64
CA GLU A 55 -3.22 -10.41 10.46
C GLU A 55 -3.98 -10.73 9.16
N VAL A 56 -3.86 -9.86 8.17
CA VAL A 56 -4.34 -10.07 6.80
C VAL A 56 -3.27 -9.64 5.81
N ASP A 57 -3.09 -10.41 4.75
CA ASP A 57 -1.98 -10.22 3.81
C ASP A 57 -2.33 -10.52 2.35
N THR A 58 -3.62 -10.72 2.09
CA THR A 58 -4.17 -11.11 0.81
C THR A 58 -5.39 -10.25 0.55
N PHE A 59 -5.37 -9.53 -0.58
CA PHE A 59 -6.35 -8.51 -0.91
C PHE A 59 -6.80 -8.65 -2.37
N PRO A 60 -7.97 -8.11 -2.76
CA PRO A 60 -8.44 -8.13 -4.14
C PRO A 60 -7.43 -7.50 -5.11
N SER A 61 -7.41 -7.99 -6.35
CA SER A 61 -6.63 -7.35 -7.41
C SER A 61 -7.22 -5.99 -7.75
N LEU A 62 -6.37 -4.96 -7.88
CA LEU A 62 -6.77 -3.66 -8.40
C LEU A 62 -6.65 -3.62 -9.93
N ASP A 63 -7.60 -2.95 -10.56
CA ASP A 63 -7.52 -2.59 -11.96
C ASP A 63 -7.07 -1.12 -12.17
N ASP A 64 -6.98 -0.71 -13.44
CA ASP A 64 -6.60 0.65 -13.80
C ASP A 64 -7.65 1.68 -13.33
N LEU A 65 -8.93 1.31 -13.24
CA LEU A 65 -10.03 2.22 -12.87
C LEU A 65 -9.98 2.56 -11.38
N ASP A 66 -9.66 1.59 -10.52
CA ASP A 66 -9.39 1.84 -9.10
C ASP A 66 -8.33 2.92 -8.91
N LEU A 67 -7.20 2.78 -9.63
CA LEU A 67 -6.06 3.70 -9.50
C LEU A 67 -6.38 5.09 -10.07
N ARG A 68 -7.27 5.16 -11.07
CA ARG A 68 -7.73 6.42 -11.68
C ARG A 68 -8.67 7.24 -10.79
N GLN A 69 -9.13 6.71 -9.66
CA GLN A 69 -9.92 7.48 -8.69
C GLN A 69 -9.10 8.63 -8.08
N THR A 70 -7.80 8.42 -7.87
CA THR A 70 -6.90 9.44 -7.28
C THR A 70 -5.81 9.94 -8.22
N HIS A 71 -5.59 9.25 -9.33
CA HIS A 71 -4.55 9.59 -10.30
C HIS A 71 -5.11 9.76 -11.71
N THR A 72 -4.41 10.50 -12.55
CA THR A 72 -4.76 10.61 -13.97
C THR A 72 -4.52 9.31 -14.71
N GLU A 73 -5.25 9.13 -15.81
CA GLU A 73 -4.97 8.07 -16.76
C GLU A 73 -3.51 8.08 -17.26
N GLY A 74 -2.92 9.25 -17.47
CA GLY A 74 -1.52 9.38 -17.89
C GLY A 74 -0.56 8.76 -16.87
N HIS A 75 -0.69 9.13 -15.59
CA HIS A 75 0.12 8.57 -14.51
C HIS A 75 -0.06 7.05 -14.37
N VAL A 76 -1.32 6.59 -14.39
CA VAL A 76 -1.65 5.16 -14.27
C VAL A 76 -1.09 4.36 -15.44
N ASN A 77 -1.28 4.82 -16.68
CA ASN A 77 -0.75 4.14 -17.87
C ASN A 77 0.77 4.09 -17.85
N ARG A 78 1.43 5.19 -17.45
CA ARG A 78 2.89 5.26 -17.36
C ARG A 78 3.46 4.19 -16.43
N LEU A 79 2.81 3.95 -15.29
CA LEU A 79 3.26 2.91 -14.37
C LEU A 79 2.80 1.50 -14.76
N LEU A 80 1.53 1.32 -15.18
CA LEU A 80 0.95 -0.01 -15.40
C LEU A 80 1.20 -0.60 -16.78
N LYS A 81 1.55 0.22 -17.78
CA LYS A 81 1.72 -0.23 -19.17
C LYS A 81 3.14 -0.05 -19.65
N GLU A 82 3.78 1.06 -19.28
CA GLU A 82 5.15 1.36 -19.71
C GLU A 82 6.16 0.75 -18.72
N ALA A 83 6.16 1.20 -17.46
CA ALA A 83 7.17 0.80 -16.48
C ALA A 83 7.26 -0.72 -16.23
N ILE A 84 6.14 -1.45 -16.24
CA ILE A 84 6.14 -2.91 -16.02
C ILE A 84 6.92 -3.71 -17.08
N SER A 85 7.12 -3.12 -18.27
CA SER A 85 7.77 -3.76 -19.41
C SER A 85 9.24 -3.37 -19.56
N MET A 86 9.71 -2.42 -18.74
CA MET A 86 11.06 -1.87 -18.79
C MET A 86 12.07 -2.74 -18.05
N ASP A 87 13.28 -2.79 -18.57
CA ASP A 87 14.43 -3.31 -17.83
C ASP A 87 14.89 -2.31 -16.74
N GLN A 88 15.84 -2.73 -15.91
CA GLN A 88 16.28 -1.93 -14.77
C GLN A 88 16.91 -0.59 -15.19
N ASP A 89 17.64 -0.55 -16.29
CA ASP A 89 18.29 0.69 -16.77
C ASP A 89 17.26 1.68 -17.31
N SER A 90 16.27 1.20 -18.07
CA SER A 90 15.16 2.02 -18.55
C SER A 90 14.30 2.54 -17.39
N LEU A 91 14.07 1.72 -16.36
CA LEU A 91 13.39 2.15 -15.13
C LEU A 91 14.18 3.22 -14.38
N ASN A 92 15.51 3.08 -14.30
CA ASN A 92 16.35 4.08 -13.66
C ASN A 92 16.24 5.43 -14.40
N HIS A 93 16.31 5.42 -15.74
CA HIS A 93 16.14 6.63 -16.54
C HIS A 93 14.73 7.23 -16.39
N LEU A 94 13.67 6.39 -16.40
CA LEU A 94 12.31 6.83 -16.11
C LEU A 94 12.18 7.50 -14.73
N CYS A 95 12.93 7.02 -13.73
CA CYS A 95 12.90 7.61 -12.39
C CYS A 95 13.53 9.00 -12.31
N GLU A 96 14.39 9.38 -13.27
CA GLU A 96 15.00 10.72 -13.32
C GLU A 96 13.96 11.82 -13.59
N ASP A 97 12.80 11.47 -14.15
CA ASP A 97 11.68 12.39 -14.37
C ASP A 97 10.89 12.71 -13.08
N TYR A 98 11.18 12.01 -11.98
CA TYR A 98 10.46 12.16 -10.70
C TYR A 98 11.38 12.71 -9.60
N ASP A 99 10.80 13.45 -8.66
CA ASP A 99 11.53 13.86 -7.47
C ASP A 99 11.60 12.72 -6.46
N SER A 100 12.82 12.23 -6.21
CA SER A 100 13.12 11.27 -5.15
C SER A 100 12.34 9.97 -5.26
N VAL A 101 12.32 9.35 -6.46
CA VAL A 101 11.69 8.05 -6.71
C VAL A 101 12.72 7.07 -7.26
N PHE A 102 12.57 5.79 -6.93
CA PHE A 102 13.29 4.70 -7.57
C PHE A 102 12.30 3.56 -7.87
N MET A 103 12.62 2.73 -8.86
CA MET A 103 11.81 1.58 -9.21
C MET A 103 12.69 0.38 -9.57
N THR A 104 12.11 -0.78 -9.37
CA THR A 104 12.54 -2.10 -9.84
C THR A 104 11.38 -2.70 -10.63
N PRO A 105 11.61 -3.77 -11.42
CA PRO A 105 10.53 -4.41 -12.19
C PRO A 105 9.29 -4.80 -11.35
N GLY A 106 9.47 -5.13 -10.07
CA GLY A 106 8.36 -5.49 -9.16
C GLY A 106 7.81 -4.33 -8.32
N SER A 107 8.28 -3.10 -8.51
CA SER A 107 7.83 -1.94 -7.70
C SER A 107 6.36 -1.58 -7.92
N VAL A 108 5.88 -1.70 -9.17
CA VAL A 108 4.48 -1.44 -9.51
C VAL A 108 3.56 -2.48 -8.86
N GLU A 109 3.96 -3.76 -8.84
CA GLU A 109 3.24 -4.83 -8.15
C GLU A 109 3.17 -4.58 -6.63
N ALA A 110 4.30 -4.19 -6.03
CA ALA A 110 4.35 -3.81 -4.62
C ALA A 110 3.40 -2.65 -4.30
N ALA A 111 3.40 -1.61 -5.13
CA ALA A 111 2.54 -0.43 -4.97
C ALA A 111 1.05 -0.79 -5.11
N LYS A 112 0.66 -1.60 -6.10
CA LYS A 112 -0.72 -2.08 -6.23
C LYS A 112 -1.17 -2.86 -5.00
N SER A 113 -0.31 -3.73 -4.47
CA SER A 113 -0.63 -4.50 -3.28
C SER A 113 -0.76 -3.63 -2.02
N ALA A 114 0.09 -2.59 -1.89
CA ALA A 114 -0.02 -1.61 -0.81
C ALA A 114 -1.33 -0.81 -0.88
N VAL A 115 -1.70 -0.32 -2.08
CA VAL A 115 -3.00 0.36 -2.30
C VAL A 115 -4.17 -0.58 -1.99
N SER A 116 -4.10 -1.84 -2.44
CA SER A 116 -5.18 -2.81 -2.25
C SER A 116 -5.41 -3.10 -0.77
N CYS A 117 -4.34 -3.27 0.00
CA CYS A 117 -4.40 -3.38 1.46
C CYS A 117 -5.15 -2.20 2.08
N CYS A 118 -4.75 -0.97 1.74
CA CYS A 118 -5.37 0.24 2.31
C CYS A 118 -6.85 0.39 1.91
N ARG A 119 -7.21 0.12 0.65
CA ARG A 119 -8.60 0.14 0.16
C ARG A 119 -9.46 -0.89 0.89
N TRP A 120 -9.00 -2.14 0.95
CA TRP A 120 -9.74 -3.24 1.57
C TRP A 120 -9.98 -2.99 3.06
N LEU A 121 -8.98 -2.48 3.79
CA LEU A 121 -9.14 -2.16 5.21
C LEU A 121 -10.16 -1.03 5.42
N ALA A 122 -10.12 0.03 4.60
CA ALA A 122 -11.07 1.13 4.68
C ALA A 122 -12.51 0.67 4.40
N GLU A 123 -12.72 -0.09 3.33
CA GLU A 123 -14.00 -0.72 2.99
C GLU A 123 -14.55 -1.54 4.18
N ASN A 124 -13.74 -2.45 4.74
CA ASN A 124 -14.20 -3.34 5.80
C ASN A 124 -14.50 -2.59 7.12
N ILE A 125 -13.86 -1.44 7.37
CA ILE A 125 -14.21 -0.58 8.49
C ILE A 125 -15.57 0.08 8.25
N VAL A 126 -15.78 0.68 7.06
CA VAL A 126 -17.03 1.37 6.72
C VAL A 126 -18.23 0.43 6.72
N GLU A 127 -18.04 -0.80 6.23
CA GLU A 127 -19.07 -1.85 6.25
C GLU A 127 -19.27 -2.50 7.64
N ASN A 128 -18.60 -2.02 8.69
CA ASN A 128 -18.65 -2.55 10.06
C ASN A 128 -18.23 -4.04 10.18
N LYS A 129 -17.39 -4.52 9.25
CA LYS A 129 -16.83 -5.89 9.27
C LYS A 129 -15.65 -6.02 10.25
N ILE A 130 -14.87 -4.94 10.41
CA ILE A 130 -13.77 -4.83 11.37
C ILE A 130 -13.84 -3.49 12.11
N PRO A 131 -13.40 -3.39 13.38
CA PRO A 131 -13.56 -2.15 14.17
C PRO A 131 -12.55 -1.06 13.81
N ASN A 132 -11.34 -1.46 13.40
CA ASN A 132 -10.20 -0.60 13.11
C ASN A 132 -9.08 -1.45 12.49
N ALA A 133 -8.11 -0.78 11.87
CA ALA A 133 -6.98 -1.43 11.25
C ALA A 133 -5.72 -0.55 11.22
N PHE A 134 -4.58 -1.21 11.00
CA PHE A 134 -3.31 -0.58 10.66
C PHE A 134 -2.71 -1.25 9.43
N ALA A 135 -2.42 -0.47 8.39
CA ALA A 135 -1.77 -0.95 7.16
C ALA A 135 -0.25 -0.75 7.28
N LEU A 136 0.49 -1.83 7.50
CA LEU A 136 1.95 -1.81 7.52
C LEU A 136 2.46 -2.20 6.13
N VAL A 137 2.52 -1.21 5.23
CA VAL A 137 2.75 -1.41 3.79
C VAL A 137 3.92 -0.61 3.21
N ARG A 138 4.48 -1.10 2.10
CA ARG A 138 5.44 -0.40 1.23
C ARG A 138 5.20 -0.73 -0.25
N PRO A 139 5.46 0.19 -1.20
CA PRO A 139 5.96 1.56 -1.01
C PRO A 139 4.99 2.49 -0.26
N PRO A 140 5.50 3.61 0.30
CA PRO A 140 4.63 4.65 0.87
C PRO A 140 3.76 5.29 -0.22
N GLY A 141 2.80 6.14 0.18
CA GLY A 141 1.85 6.73 -0.78
C GLY A 141 1.60 8.24 -0.68
N HIS A 142 1.71 8.86 0.49
CA HIS A 142 1.20 10.22 0.72
C HIS A 142 1.82 11.35 -0.14
N HIS A 143 2.98 11.14 -0.75
CA HIS A 143 3.61 12.11 -1.65
C HIS A 143 3.21 11.95 -3.12
N ALA A 144 2.64 10.81 -3.51
CA ALA A 144 2.19 10.60 -4.88
C ALA A 144 1.05 11.57 -5.19
N ASP A 145 1.26 12.42 -6.18
CA ASP A 145 0.30 13.40 -6.64
C ASP A 145 -0.61 12.79 -7.72
N ARG A 146 -1.66 13.51 -8.10
CA ARG A 146 -2.61 13.09 -9.13
C ARG A 146 -1.92 12.80 -10.47
N TYR A 147 -0.81 13.45 -10.77
CA TYR A 147 -0.14 13.39 -12.08
C TYR A 147 1.25 12.73 -12.03
N SER A 148 1.81 12.46 -10.85
CA SER A 148 3.22 12.11 -10.72
C SER A 148 3.54 11.28 -9.48
N ALA A 149 4.53 10.40 -9.60
CA ALA A 149 5.21 9.81 -8.46
C ALA A 149 6.14 10.86 -7.81
N CYS A 150 6.37 10.74 -6.50
CA CYS A 150 7.22 11.65 -5.73
C CYS A 150 7.58 11.04 -4.38
N GLY A 151 8.76 11.31 -3.83
CA GLY A 151 9.12 10.96 -2.46
C GLY A 151 8.89 9.48 -2.13
N PHE A 152 9.42 8.61 -2.98
CA PHE A 152 9.28 7.14 -2.93
C PHE A 152 7.85 6.60 -3.13
N CYS A 153 6.86 7.47 -3.36
CA CYS A 153 5.46 7.11 -3.51
C CYS A 153 5.09 6.99 -4.99
N LEU A 154 4.59 5.81 -5.39
CA LEU A 154 4.11 5.56 -6.76
C LEU A 154 2.61 5.83 -6.92
N PHE A 155 1.82 5.45 -5.92
CA PHE A 155 0.37 5.70 -5.83
C PHE A 155 0.02 6.16 -4.42
N ASN A 156 -1.05 6.94 -4.29
CA ASN A 156 -1.43 7.52 -3.00
C ASN A 156 -2.35 6.58 -2.21
N ASN A 157 -1.74 5.71 -1.41
CA ASN A 157 -2.45 4.73 -0.57
C ASN A 157 -3.55 5.35 0.31
N ALA A 158 -3.30 6.54 0.89
CA ALA A 158 -4.24 7.20 1.80
C ALA A 158 -5.42 7.83 1.03
N ALA A 159 -5.15 8.50 -0.10
CA ALA A 159 -6.22 9.00 -0.97
C ALA A 159 -7.07 7.85 -1.51
N GLN A 160 -6.45 6.72 -1.88
CA GLN A 160 -7.14 5.53 -2.36
C GLN A 160 -8.02 4.89 -1.27
N ALA A 161 -7.55 4.86 -0.02
CA ALA A 161 -8.36 4.42 1.11
C ALA A 161 -9.57 5.35 1.35
N ALA A 162 -9.39 6.67 1.21
CA ALA A 162 -10.49 7.63 1.34
C ALA A 162 -11.54 7.45 0.23
N GLU A 163 -11.11 7.27 -1.03
CA GLU A 163 -12.02 6.96 -2.15
C GLU A 163 -12.78 5.65 -1.92
N ALA A 164 -12.10 4.60 -1.44
CA ALA A 164 -12.77 3.36 -1.07
C ALA A 164 -13.81 3.60 0.04
N ALA A 165 -13.44 4.27 1.14
CA ALA A 165 -14.38 4.58 2.22
C ALA A 165 -15.61 5.34 1.71
N PHE A 166 -15.41 6.37 0.88
CA PHE A 166 -16.50 7.15 0.29
C PHE A 166 -17.42 6.30 -0.58
N ASN A 167 -16.86 5.46 -1.46
CA ASN A 167 -17.62 4.56 -2.33
C ASN A 167 -18.46 3.52 -1.56
N PHE A 168 -18.08 3.20 -0.33
CA PHE A 168 -18.81 2.28 0.56
C PHE A 168 -19.72 2.99 1.58
N GLY A 169 -19.88 4.31 1.48
CA GLY A 169 -20.89 5.06 2.24
C GLY A 169 -20.36 5.93 3.38
N ALA A 170 -19.06 6.21 3.43
CA ALA A 170 -18.53 7.25 4.32
C ALA A 170 -18.84 8.65 3.77
N ASP A 171 -19.36 9.55 4.61
CA ASP A 171 -19.76 10.91 4.20
C ASP A 171 -18.66 11.98 4.39
N ARG A 172 -17.66 11.74 5.26
CA ARG A 172 -16.60 12.70 5.64
C ARG A 172 -15.33 12.00 6.07
#